data_AF-A0A3B3RN56-F1
#
_entry.id   AF-A0A3B3RN56-F1
#
_cell.length_a   1.000
_cell.length_b   1.000
_cell.length_c   1.000
_cell.angle_alpha   90.00
_cell.angle_beta   90.00
_cell.angle_gamma   90.00
#
_symmetry.space_group_name_H-M   'P 1'
#
loop_
_entity.id
_entity.type
_entity.pdbx_description
1 polymer ?
#
loop_
_entity_poly.entity_id
_entity_poly.type
_entity_poly.pdbx_seq_one_letter_code
_entity_poly.pdbx_strand_id
1 'polypeptide(L)'
;MDTRAFQRTTALLLLGLITAGHPLQAAGRLLLLGDCAVTVHTYEMRRDFTEMRQIMVNEDKHISTRLISKQTMKELQPLESCCFLKQLLSFYVERVFSSYVPNQSQFRRNTSNLANSFLSIRNDLLKCQEEMRCECGADSEARLATIHANYEKLEPRDGAVKAIGELDSLLEWMETYGDGRK
;
A
#
# COMPACT_ATOMS: atom_id res chain seq x y z
N MET A 1 17.68 -65.03 47.07
CA MET A 1 18.47 -64.36 48.12
C MET A 1 19.48 -63.47 47.43
N ASP A 2 19.31 -62.15 47.59
CA ASP A 2 20.32 -61.07 47.55
C ASP A 2 21.29 -60.95 46.35
N THR A 3 21.65 -59.78 45.81
CA THR A 3 21.52 -58.38 46.25
C THR A 3 21.92 -57.42 45.11
N ARG A 4 21.50 -56.16 45.25
CA ARG A 4 22.10 -54.89 44.75
C ARG A 4 21.61 -54.25 43.44
N ALA A 5 20.82 -53.21 43.69
CA ALA A 5 20.50 -52.03 42.90
C ALA A 5 21.72 -51.23 42.40
N PHE A 6 21.53 -50.57 41.25
CA PHE A 6 22.22 -49.34 40.83
C PHE A 6 21.26 -48.60 39.87
N GLN A 7 20.38 -47.70 40.33
CA GLN A 7 20.59 -46.30 40.71
C GLN A 7 20.57 -45.32 39.52
N ARG A 8 19.51 -44.48 39.51
CA ARG A 8 19.36 -43.14 38.89
C ARG A 8 19.26 -43.13 37.35
N THR A 9 18.37 -42.37 36.69
CA THR A 9 17.93 -40.99 36.96
C THR A 9 16.67 -40.72 36.12
N THR A 10 15.65 -40.11 36.72
CA THR A 10 14.51 -39.48 36.04
C THR A 10 14.99 -38.31 35.19
N ALA A 11 14.82 -38.39 33.87
CA ALA A 11 15.03 -37.25 32.97
C ALA A 11 13.72 -36.44 32.86
N LEU A 12 13.70 -35.26 33.47
CA LEU A 12 12.65 -34.26 33.30
C LEU A 12 12.81 -33.62 31.90
N LEU A 13 11.84 -33.86 31.01
CA LEU A 13 11.74 -33.16 29.73
C LEU A 13 11.14 -31.77 29.96
N LEU A 14 12.00 -30.75 30.03
CA LEU A 14 11.56 -29.35 29.95
C LEU A 14 11.28 -29.01 28.48
N LEU A 15 10.01 -29.09 28.09
CA LEU A 15 9.52 -28.50 26.83
C LEU A 15 9.57 -26.98 26.96
N GLY A 16 10.66 -26.36 26.51
CA GLY A 16 10.74 -24.93 26.33
C GLY A 16 9.79 -24.49 25.22
N LEU A 17 8.70 -23.80 25.57
CA LEU A 17 7.88 -23.08 24.62
C LEU A 17 8.69 -21.91 24.07
N ILE A 18 9.37 -22.14 22.93
CA ILE A 18 9.86 -21.04 22.10
C ILE A 18 8.62 -20.43 21.48
N THR A 19 8.06 -19.40 22.11
CA THR A 19 7.17 -18.50 21.40
C THR A 19 8.04 -17.78 20.37
N ALA A 20 8.05 -18.30 19.15
CA ALA A 20 8.43 -17.49 18.01
C ALA A 20 7.50 -16.28 18.06
N GLY A 21 8.03 -15.14 18.49
CA GLY A 21 7.37 -13.86 18.38
C GLY A 21 7.08 -13.69 16.90
N HIS A 22 5.87 -14.03 16.48
CA HIS A 22 5.38 -13.61 15.19
C HIS A 22 5.52 -12.09 15.21
N PRO A 23 6.17 -11.47 14.21
CA PRO A 23 6.20 -10.03 14.13
C PRO A 23 4.76 -9.57 14.26
N LEU A 24 4.49 -8.73 15.27
CA LEU A 24 3.18 -8.18 15.53
C LEU A 24 2.78 -7.48 14.23
N GLN A 25 1.93 -8.13 13.44
CA GLN A 25 1.48 -7.55 12.18
C GLN A 25 0.83 -6.23 12.54
N ALA A 26 1.32 -5.13 11.96
CA ALA A 26 0.82 -3.82 12.33
C ALA A 26 -0.69 -3.85 12.10
N ALA A 27 -1.46 -3.49 13.12
CA ALA A 27 -2.91 -3.55 13.05
C ALA A 27 -3.36 -2.72 11.84
N GLY A 28 -4.08 -3.36 10.92
CA GLY A 28 -4.62 -2.68 9.76
C GLY A 28 -5.53 -1.53 10.20
N ARG A 29 -5.49 -0.43 9.46
CA ARG A 29 -6.35 0.74 9.69
C ARG A 29 -7.62 0.58 8.88
N LEU A 30 -8.78 0.84 9.50
CA LEU A 30 -10.04 0.94 8.79
C LEU A 30 -10.12 2.29 8.07
N LEU A 31 -10.32 2.24 6.75
CA LEU A 31 -10.50 3.41 5.88
C LEU A 31 -11.97 3.48 5.46
N LEU A 32 -12.67 4.55 5.85
CA LEU A 32 -14.07 4.80 5.51
C LEU A 32 -14.13 5.75 4.30
N LEU A 33 -14.71 5.29 3.20
CA LEU A 33 -14.75 5.95 1.89
C LEU A 33 -16.21 6.05 1.42
N GLY A 34 -16.93 7.05 1.92
CA GLY A 34 -18.38 7.11 1.76
C GLY A 34 -19.03 5.92 2.47
N ASP A 35 -19.82 5.13 1.74
CA ASP A 35 -20.46 3.91 2.24
C ASP A 35 -19.58 2.65 2.15
N CYS A 36 -18.35 2.81 1.66
CA CYS A 36 -17.35 1.75 1.59
C CYS A 36 -16.42 1.77 2.83
N ALA A 37 -16.03 0.59 3.31
CA ALA A 37 -15.08 0.43 4.40
C ALA A 37 -14.08 -0.67 4.03
N VAL A 38 -12.79 -0.36 4.09
CA VAL A 38 -11.70 -1.30 3.76
C VAL A 38 -10.58 -1.23 4.80
N THR A 39 -9.93 -2.36 5.06
CA THR A 39 -8.75 -2.40 5.94
C THR A 39 -7.49 -2.21 5.12
N VAL A 40 -6.66 -1.24 5.50
CA VAL A 40 -5.40 -0.92 4.83
C VAL A 40 -4.21 -1.10 5.77
N HIS A 41 -3.11 -1.61 5.23
CA HIS A 41 -1.87 -1.89 5.96
C HIS A 41 -0.78 -0.89 5.57
N THR A 42 -1.02 0.40 5.86
CA THR A 42 -0.14 1.50 5.40
C THR A 42 1.26 1.44 6.02
N TYR A 43 1.43 0.82 7.19
CA TYR A 43 2.73 0.63 7.82
C TYR A 43 3.66 -0.24 6.95
N GLU A 44 3.19 -1.40 6.51
CA GLU A 44 3.94 -2.29 5.63
C GLU A 44 4.24 -1.61 4.28
N MET A 45 3.27 -0.89 3.73
CA MET A 45 3.45 -0.11 2.49
C MET A 45 4.52 0.99 2.66
N ARG A 46 4.50 1.72 3.78
CA ARG A 46 5.50 2.74 4.12
C ARG A 46 6.89 2.13 4.26
N ARG A 47 7.02 0.98 4.91
CA ARG A 47 8.30 0.28 5.07
C ARG A 47 8.88 -0.06 3.69
N ASP A 48 8.09 -0.72 2.85
CA ASP A 48 8.54 -1.19 1.53
C ASP A 48 8.86 0.00 0.60
N PHE A 49 8.11 1.11 0.71
CA PHE A 49 8.38 2.35 -0.01
C PHE A 49 9.63 3.10 0.50
N THR A 50 9.83 3.19 1.81
CA THR A 50 10.94 3.97 2.41
C THR A 50 12.30 3.48 1.92
N GLU A 51 12.45 2.17 1.75
CA GLU A 51 13.67 1.56 1.23
C GLU A 51 14.01 1.96 -0.21
N MET A 52 13.00 2.33 -1.02
CA MET A 52 13.19 2.74 -2.42
C MET A 52 13.03 4.25 -2.65
N ARG A 53 12.48 4.99 -1.67
CA ARG A 53 12.09 6.39 -1.79
C ARG A 53 13.21 7.29 -2.33
N GLN A 54 14.40 7.22 -1.74
CA GLN A 54 15.52 8.10 -2.13
C GLN A 54 15.91 7.91 -3.59
N ILE A 55 15.85 6.67 -4.08
CA ILE A 55 16.21 6.36 -5.46
C ILE A 55 15.14 6.87 -6.41
N MET A 56 13.86 6.70 -6.07
CA MET A 56 12.76 7.23 -6.88
C MET A 56 12.79 8.75 -7.00
N VAL A 57 13.09 9.44 -5.90
CA VAL A 57 13.23 10.91 -5.89
C VAL A 57 14.46 11.36 -6.69
N ASN A 58 15.58 10.65 -6.57
CA ASN A 58 16.81 11.01 -7.29
C ASN A 58 16.75 10.68 -8.79
N GLU A 59 15.98 9.66 -9.19
CA GLU A 59 15.75 9.29 -10.59
C GLU A 59 14.67 10.16 -11.28
N ASP A 60 13.86 10.91 -10.52
CA ASP A 60 12.83 11.80 -11.09
C ASP A 60 13.44 13.00 -11.83
N LYS A 61 13.36 12.98 -13.15
CA LYS A 61 13.81 14.06 -14.04
C LYS A 61 12.75 15.14 -14.28
N HIS A 62 11.51 14.94 -13.83
CA HIS A 62 10.35 15.76 -14.15
C HIS A 62 9.79 16.48 -12.91
N ILE A 63 10.67 17.16 -12.17
CA ILE A 63 10.36 17.83 -10.89
C ILE A 63 9.22 18.86 -11.02
N SER A 64 9.09 19.52 -12.17
CA SER A 64 8.03 20.53 -12.43
C SER A 64 6.65 19.92 -12.67
N THR A 65 6.58 18.65 -13.04
CA THR A 65 5.32 17.92 -13.15
C THR A 65 4.95 17.38 -11.77
N ARG A 66 3.66 17.36 -11.44
CA ARG A 66 3.14 16.67 -10.26
C ARG A 66 1.99 15.77 -10.69
N LEU A 67 2.07 14.50 -10.32
CA LEU A 67 1.01 13.54 -10.61
C LEU A 67 0.03 13.50 -9.43
N ILE A 68 0.54 13.26 -8.22
CA ILE A 68 -0.25 13.04 -7.02
C ILE A 68 0.30 13.90 -5.89
N SER A 69 -0.57 14.69 -5.28
CA SER A 69 -0.24 15.54 -4.15
C SER A 69 -1.42 15.63 -3.20
N LYS A 70 -1.19 16.14 -1.99
CA LYS A 70 -2.28 16.52 -1.08
C LYS A 70 -3.31 17.39 -1.77
N GLN A 71 -2.87 18.35 -2.60
CA GLN A 71 -3.78 19.24 -3.34
C GLN A 71 -4.65 18.48 -4.35
N THR A 72 -4.08 17.47 -5.03
CA THR A 72 -4.81 16.62 -6.00
C THR A 72 -5.93 15.83 -5.33
N MET A 73 -5.77 15.49 -4.04
CA MET A 73 -6.73 14.69 -3.26
C MET A 73 -7.48 15.52 -2.20
N LYS A 74 -7.27 16.84 -2.17
CA LYS A 74 -7.90 17.75 -1.21
C LYS A 74 -9.37 17.92 -1.54
N GLU A 75 -10.22 17.94 -0.52
CA GLU A 75 -11.67 18.22 -0.65
C GLU A 75 -12.37 17.27 -1.65
N LEU A 76 -11.88 16.05 -1.78
CA LEU A 76 -12.54 15.01 -2.55
C LEU A 76 -13.92 14.73 -1.95
N GLN A 77 -14.95 14.69 -2.80
CA GLN A 77 -16.30 14.37 -2.35
C GLN A 77 -16.32 13.02 -1.61
N PRO A 78 -16.85 12.95 -0.37
CA PRO A 78 -16.78 11.73 0.43
C PRO A 78 -17.39 10.51 -0.27
N LEU A 79 -18.52 10.68 -0.96
CA LEU A 79 -19.19 9.59 -1.69
C LEU A 79 -18.36 9.09 -2.88
N GLU A 80 -17.61 9.98 -3.53
CA GLU A 80 -16.76 9.65 -4.67
C GLU A 80 -15.37 9.12 -4.29
N SER A 81 -15.01 9.19 -3.01
CA SER A 81 -13.67 8.82 -2.52
C SER A 81 -13.31 7.36 -2.73
N CYS A 82 -14.30 6.46 -2.64
CA CYS A 82 -14.13 5.06 -2.97
C CYS A 82 -13.74 4.88 -4.43
N CYS A 83 -14.46 5.53 -5.36
CA CYS A 83 -14.20 5.39 -6.79
C CYS A 83 -12.85 5.98 -7.16
N PHE A 84 -12.52 7.16 -6.65
CA PHE A 84 -11.21 7.79 -6.85
C PHE A 84 -10.07 6.85 -6.43
N LEU A 85 -10.11 6.31 -5.20
CA LEU A 85 -9.06 5.43 -4.72
C LEU A 85 -8.99 4.14 -5.55
N LYS A 86 -10.13 3.51 -5.86
CA LYS A 86 -10.18 2.29 -6.67
C LYS A 86 -9.49 2.49 -8.02
N GLN A 87 -9.83 3.56 -8.72
CA GLN A 87 -9.26 3.88 -10.04
C GLN A 87 -7.78 4.25 -9.94
N LEU A 88 -7.39 5.01 -8.91
CA LEU A 88 -5.98 5.36 -8.69
C LEU A 88 -5.14 4.11 -8.42
N LEU A 89 -5.61 3.19 -7.58
CA LEU A 89 -4.90 1.94 -7.32
C LEU A 89 -4.84 1.05 -8.58
N SER A 90 -5.89 1.04 -9.40
CA SER A 90 -5.91 0.33 -10.69
C SER A 90 -4.83 0.89 -11.63
N PHE A 91 -4.76 2.22 -11.75
CA PHE A 91 -3.71 2.92 -12.48
C PHE A 91 -2.30 2.53 -12.01
N TYR A 92 -2.08 2.47 -10.69
CA TYR A 92 -0.79 2.08 -10.15
C TYR A 92 -0.41 0.64 -10.50
N VAL A 93 -1.34 -0.30 -10.34
CA VAL A 93 -1.10 -1.72 -10.63
C VAL A 93 -0.85 -1.94 -12.13
N GLU A 94 -1.66 -1.31 -12.97
CA GLU A 94 -1.71 -1.61 -14.41
C GLU A 94 -0.68 -0.83 -15.23
N ARG A 95 -0.37 0.41 -14.83
CA ARG A 95 0.51 1.31 -15.60
C ARG A 95 1.79 1.67 -14.88
N VAL A 96 1.75 1.91 -13.57
CA VAL A 96 2.94 2.38 -12.82
C VAL A 96 3.88 1.21 -12.50
N PHE A 97 3.43 0.23 -11.73
CA PHE A 97 4.29 -0.88 -11.30
C PHE A 97 4.71 -1.78 -12.46
N SER A 98 3.86 -1.92 -13.49
CA SER A 98 4.19 -2.67 -14.72
C SER A 98 5.30 -2.00 -15.55
N SER A 99 5.40 -0.67 -15.50
CA SER A 99 6.40 0.11 -16.25
C SER A 99 7.70 0.34 -15.48
N TYR A 100 7.79 -0.12 -14.23
CA TYR A 100 9.00 -0.01 -13.41
C TYR A 100 9.59 -1.38 -13.10
N VAL A 101 10.72 -1.69 -13.76
CA VAL A 101 11.49 -2.92 -13.53
C VAL A 101 12.81 -2.56 -12.84
N PRO A 102 12.97 -2.85 -11.53
CA PRO A 102 14.21 -2.59 -10.80
C PRO A 102 15.26 -3.66 -11.08
N ASN A 103 16.51 -3.23 -11.24
CA ASN A 103 17.64 -4.16 -11.37
C ASN A 103 17.98 -4.86 -10.04
N GLN A 104 17.89 -4.13 -8.93
CA GLN A 104 18.22 -4.66 -7.60
C GLN A 104 17.11 -5.57 -7.08
N SER A 105 17.50 -6.75 -6.58
CA SER A 105 16.55 -7.76 -6.09
C SER A 105 15.69 -7.26 -4.93
N GLN A 106 16.27 -6.46 -4.02
CA GLN A 106 15.52 -5.85 -2.93
C GLN A 106 14.41 -4.93 -3.45
N PHE A 107 14.70 -4.02 -4.38
CA PHE A 107 13.68 -3.13 -4.92
C PHE A 107 12.62 -3.86 -5.74
N ARG A 108 13.01 -4.94 -6.42
CA ARG A 108 12.02 -5.82 -7.07
C ARG A 108 11.05 -6.41 -6.06
N ARG A 109 11.54 -6.92 -4.92
CA ARG A 109 10.68 -7.39 -3.83
C ARG A 109 9.77 -6.29 -3.29
N ASN A 110 10.30 -5.11 -3.00
CA ASN A 110 9.51 -4.01 -2.47
C ASN A 110 8.44 -3.53 -3.45
N THR A 111 8.80 -3.43 -4.74
CA THR A 111 7.86 -3.07 -5.81
C THR A 111 6.75 -4.11 -5.91
N SER A 112 7.08 -5.40 -5.86
CA SER A 112 6.09 -6.49 -5.85
C SER A 112 5.20 -6.45 -4.61
N ASN A 113 5.74 -6.21 -3.42
CA ASN A 113 4.94 -6.09 -2.20
C ASN A 113 3.97 -4.92 -2.28
N LEU A 114 4.44 -3.73 -2.71
CA LEU A 114 3.59 -2.56 -2.93
C LEU A 114 2.49 -2.85 -3.94
N ALA A 115 2.83 -3.45 -5.09
CA ALA A 115 1.84 -3.81 -6.11
C ALA A 115 0.78 -4.78 -5.56
N ASN A 116 1.18 -5.76 -4.74
CA ASN A 116 0.26 -6.70 -4.11
C ASN A 116 -0.64 -6.03 -3.05
N SER A 117 -0.10 -5.11 -2.24
CA SER A 117 -0.91 -4.33 -1.30
C SER A 117 -1.93 -3.47 -2.04
N PHE A 118 -1.52 -2.78 -3.11
CA PHE A 118 -2.41 -1.96 -3.94
C PHE A 118 -3.50 -2.81 -4.60
N LEU A 119 -3.11 -3.97 -5.15
CA LEU A 119 -4.01 -4.94 -5.73
C LEU A 119 -5.06 -5.43 -4.72
N SER A 120 -4.64 -5.77 -3.50
CA SER A 120 -5.55 -6.20 -2.44
C SER A 120 -6.60 -5.14 -2.11
N ILE A 121 -6.15 -3.90 -1.86
CA ILE A 121 -7.06 -2.78 -1.52
C ILE A 121 -8.00 -2.50 -2.70
N ARG A 122 -7.48 -2.48 -3.93
CA ARG A 122 -8.29 -2.31 -5.15
C ARG A 122 -9.39 -3.37 -5.26
N ASN A 123 -9.07 -4.63 -4.96
CA ASN A 123 -10.05 -5.72 -5.02
C ASN A 123 -11.13 -5.58 -3.94
N ASP A 124 -10.82 -5.06 -2.76
CA ASP A 124 -11.83 -4.79 -1.73
C ASP A 124 -12.73 -3.60 -2.12
N LEU A 125 -12.17 -2.56 -2.74
CA LEU A 125 -12.94 -1.44 -3.30
C LEU A 125 -13.81 -1.86 -4.49
N LEU A 126 -13.36 -2.83 -5.28
CA LEU A 126 -14.15 -3.41 -6.36
C LEU A 126 -15.42 -4.07 -5.81
N LYS A 127 -15.31 -4.82 -4.69
CA LYS A 127 -16.48 -5.38 -4.00
C LYS A 127 -17.44 -4.28 -3.55
N CYS A 128 -16.94 -3.18 -2.99
CA CYS A 128 -17.78 -2.03 -2.65
C CYS A 128 -18.54 -1.50 -3.87
N GLN A 129 -17.91 -1.43 -5.05
CA GLN A 129 -18.59 -1.03 -6.28
C GLN A 129 -19.66 -2.03 -6.72
N GLU A 130 -19.36 -3.33 -6.69
CA GLU A 130 -20.31 -4.40 -7.02
C GLU A 130 -21.54 -4.39 -6.09
N GLU A 131 -21.34 -3.98 -4.84
CA GLU A 131 -22.39 -3.80 -3.83
C GLU A 131 -23.06 -2.40 -3.87
N MET A 132 -22.76 -1.57 -4.87
CA MET A 132 -23.29 -0.20 -5.02
C MET A 132 -22.97 0.74 -3.84
N ARG A 133 -21.86 0.50 -3.12
CA ARG A 133 -21.34 1.32 -2.02
C ARG A 133 -20.17 2.23 -2.44
N CYS A 134 -20.03 2.47 -3.74
CA CYS A 134 -18.91 3.20 -4.33
C CYS A 134 -19.45 4.09 -5.46
N GLU A 135 -19.66 5.38 -5.19
CA GLU A 135 -20.15 6.32 -6.19
C GLU A 135 -19.00 6.81 -7.08
N CYS A 136 -19.21 6.84 -8.39
CA CYS A 136 -18.31 7.48 -9.35
C CYS A 136 -19.03 8.68 -9.95
N GLY A 137 -18.40 9.84 -9.91
CA GLY A 137 -18.97 11.09 -10.39
C GLY A 137 -17.91 12.03 -10.95
N ALA A 138 -18.31 13.28 -11.17
CA ALA A 138 -17.49 14.26 -11.87
C ALA A 138 -16.22 14.64 -11.11
N ASP A 139 -16.22 14.64 -9.77
CA ASP A 139 -15.05 15.06 -8.98
C ASP A 139 -13.91 14.02 -9.06
N SER A 140 -14.25 12.74 -8.85
CA SER A 140 -13.31 11.62 -8.99
C SER A 140 -12.81 11.49 -10.43
N GLU A 141 -13.69 11.59 -11.43
CA GLU A 141 -13.33 11.56 -12.85
C GLU A 141 -12.37 12.68 -13.24
N ALA A 142 -12.65 13.92 -12.86
CA ALA A 142 -11.81 15.07 -13.21
C ALA A 142 -10.39 14.97 -12.62
N ARG A 143 -10.28 14.49 -11.38
CA ARG A 143 -8.98 14.30 -10.71
C ARG A 143 -8.18 13.18 -11.37
N LEU A 144 -8.81 12.04 -11.66
CA LEU A 144 -8.15 10.94 -12.35
C LEU A 144 -7.72 11.35 -13.76
N ALA A 145 -8.57 12.07 -14.50
CA ALA A 145 -8.24 12.58 -15.83
C ALA A 145 -7.00 13.49 -15.78
N THR A 146 -6.89 14.34 -14.75
CA THR A 146 -5.71 15.19 -14.55
C THR A 146 -4.45 14.36 -14.27
N ILE A 147 -4.54 13.34 -13.41
CA ILE A 147 -3.43 12.42 -13.11
C ILE A 147 -2.96 11.71 -14.38
N HIS A 148 -3.90 11.12 -15.13
CA HIS A 148 -3.62 10.42 -16.38
C HIS A 148 -3.00 11.34 -17.43
N ALA A 149 -3.59 12.51 -17.67
CA ALA A 149 -3.08 13.47 -18.64
C ALA A 149 -1.66 13.96 -18.31
N ASN A 150 -1.30 14.09 -17.03
CA ASN A 150 0.05 14.44 -16.63
C ASN A 150 1.03 13.25 -16.75
N TYR A 151 0.58 12.04 -16.46
CA TYR A 151 1.40 10.83 -16.61
C TYR A 151 1.70 10.55 -18.10
N GLU A 152 0.73 10.76 -18.99
CA GLU A 152 0.86 10.50 -20.43
C GLU A 152 1.80 11.47 -21.16
N LYS A 153 2.20 12.57 -20.50
CA LYS A 153 3.26 13.47 -21.00
C LYS A 153 4.67 12.92 -20.76
N LEU A 154 4.79 11.80 -20.05
CA LEU A 154 6.06 11.23 -19.61
C LEU A 154 6.29 9.89 -20.32
N GLU A 155 7.55 9.57 -20.58
CA GLU A 155 7.92 8.21 -21.02
C GLU A 155 7.50 7.18 -19.96
N PRO A 156 7.07 5.96 -20.32
CA PRO A 156 6.47 5.02 -19.38
C PRO A 156 7.29 4.76 -18.11
N ARG A 157 8.61 4.60 -18.25
CA ARG A 157 9.52 4.41 -17.13
C ARG A 157 9.65 5.67 -16.27
N ASP A 158 9.80 6.83 -16.89
CA ASP A 158 9.97 8.10 -16.18
C ASP A 158 8.68 8.48 -15.42
N GLY A 159 7.52 8.25 -16.04
CA GLY A 159 6.22 8.38 -15.39
C GLY A 159 6.08 7.43 -14.20
N ALA A 160 6.57 6.18 -14.32
CA ALA A 160 6.51 5.22 -13.23
C ALA A 160 7.42 5.61 -12.05
N VAL A 161 8.68 5.98 -12.32
CA VAL A 161 9.61 6.51 -11.30
C VAL A 161 8.97 7.67 -10.55
N LYS A 162 8.36 8.60 -11.30
CA LYS A 162 7.68 9.75 -10.73
C LYS A 162 6.49 9.37 -9.85
N ALA A 163 5.56 8.57 -10.36
CA ALA A 163 4.37 8.15 -9.62
C ALA A 163 4.73 7.36 -8.35
N ILE A 164 5.75 6.52 -8.41
CA ILE A 164 6.26 5.79 -7.22
C ILE A 164 6.91 6.79 -6.25
N GLY A 165 7.73 7.73 -6.73
CA GLY A 165 8.36 8.76 -5.89
C GLY A 165 7.35 9.66 -5.16
N GLU A 166 6.13 9.79 -5.69
CA GLU A 166 5.05 10.59 -5.10
C GLU A 166 4.13 9.79 -4.15
N LEU A 167 4.42 8.50 -3.91
CA LEU A 167 3.60 7.62 -3.04
C LEU A 167 3.41 8.14 -1.62
N ASP A 168 4.37 8.90 -1.08
CA ASP A 168 4.22 9.56 0.23
C ASP A 168 2.89 10.32 0.34
N SER A 169 2.48 11.01 -0.73
CA SER A 169 1.24 11.79 -0.73
C SER A 169 0.00 10.90 -0.67
N LEU A 170 0.01 9.77 -1.37
CA LEU A 170 -1.10 8.82 -1.35
C LEU A 170 -1.18 8.07 -0.01
N LEU A 171 -0.05 7.60 0.51
CA LEU A 171 0.02 6.92 1.80
C LEU A 171 -0.44 7.86 2.93
N GLU A 172 0.04 9.10 2.94
CA GLU A 172 -0.39 10.11 3.92
C GLU A 172 -1.89 10.44 3.80
N TRP A 173 -2.42 10.50 2.58
CA TRP A 173 -3.85 10.67 2.38
C TRP A 173 -4.63 9.49 2.99
N MET A 174 -4.27 8.23 2.72
CA MET A 174 -4.95 7.06 3.32
C MET A 174 -4.83 7.02 4.86
N GLU A 175 -3.71 7.49 5.40
CA GLU A 175 -3.47 7.56 6.85
C GLU A 175 -4.33 8.64 7.54
N THR A 176 -4.65 9.73 6.84
CA THR A 176 -5.34 10.90 7.41
C THR A 176 -6.77 11.08 6.93
N TYR A 177 -7.20 10.32 5.92
CA TYR A 177 -8.56 10.38 5.41
C TYR A 177 -9.56 9.88 6.47
N GLY A 178 -10.64 10.64 6.66
CA GLY A 178 -11.66 10.35 7.67
C GLY A 178 -11.28 10.67 9.12
N ASP A 179 -10.04 11.12 9.42
CA ASP A 179 -9.59 11.41 10.79
C ASP A 179 -10.21 12.67 11.42
N GLY A 180 -11.13 13.38 10.74
CA GLY A 180 -11.84 14.54 11.28
C GLY A 180 -10.94 15.74 11.68
N ARG A 181 -9.62 15.68 11.40
CA ARG A 181 -8.68 16.76 11.69
C ARG A 181 -8.82 17.85 10.62
N LYS A 182 -9.66 18.82 10.96
CA LYS A 182 -9.69 20.18 10.41
C LYS A 182 -8.33 20.86 10.54
#